data_AF-A0A565BCY1-F1
#
_entry.id   AF-A0A565BCY1-F1
#
_cell.length_a   1.000
_cell.length_b   1.000
_cell.length_c   1.000
_cell.angle_alpha   90.00
_cell.angle_beta   90.00
_cell.angle_gamma   90.00
#
_symmetry.space_group_name_H-M   'P 1'
#
loop_
_entity.id
_entity.type
_entity.pdbx_description
1 polymer ?
#
loop_
_entity_poly.entity_id
_entity_poly.type
_entity_poly.pdbx_seq_one_letter_code
_entity_poly.pdbx_strand_id
1 'polypeptide(L)'
;MQTVDDLIETCTTIIWIASALHAAVNFGQYPYAYFHPNRPTVSRRFMPEPSTTEYAELTKNADLAFLKTITPQLQTMLGIAIIETLSMHLTDEIYLGQRDSLNWTADDKPLEAFKGFGKSLELIENNIIRRNNDKKLKNRTEPVNLPYTLL
;
A
#
# COMPACT_ATOMS: atom_id res chain seq x y z
N MET A 1 -30.33 -7.82 -4.40
CA MET A 1 -30.58 -7.02 -3.18
C MET A 1 -32.04 -7.20 -2.79
N GLN A 2 -32.31 -8.23 -2.00
CA GLN A 2 -33.66 -8.65 -1.57
C GLN A 2 -33.88 -8.49 -0.05
N THR A 3 -32.81 -8.32 0.73
CA THR A 3 -32.87 -8.11 2.20
C THR A 3 -32.10 -6.85 2.62
N VAL A 4 -32.30 -6.41 3.86
CA VAL A 4 -31.50 -5.34 4.47
C VAL A 4 -30.04 -5.77 4.62
N ASP A 5 -29.80 -7.05 4.92
CA ASP A 5 -28.44 -7.60 5.05
C ASP A 5 -27.70 -7.56 3.70
N ASP A 6 -28.38 -7.89 2.59
CA ASP A 6 -27.81 -7.76 1.25
C ASP A 6 -27.36 -6.32 0.97
N LEU A 7 -28.17 -5.33 1.40
CA LEU A 7 -27.86 -3.91 1.21
C LEU A 7 -26.65 -3.50 2.06
N ILE A 8 -26.62 -3.91 3.33
CA ILE A 8 -25.49 -3.65 4.23
C ILE A 8 -24.20 -4.23 3.65
N GLU A 9 -24.21 -5.51 3.28
CA GLU A 9 -23.04 -6.19 2.72
C GLU A 9 -22.55 -5.52 1.44
N THR A 10 -23.48 -5.18 0.54
CA THR A 10 -23.14 -4.52 -0.73
C THR A 10 -22.50 -3.15 -0.48
N CYS A 11 -23.12 -2.31 0.36
CA CYS A 11 -22.59 -0.98 0.68
C CYS A 11 -21.25 -1.05 1.42
N THR A 12 -21.12 -1.94 2.40
CA THR A 12 -19.86 -2.14 3.14
C THR A 12 -18.75 -2.61 2.22
N THR A 13 -19.03 -3.51 1.29
CA THR A 13 -18.03 -3.98 0.30
C THR A 13 -17.56 -2.85 -0.60
N ILE A 14 -18.48 -2.01 -1.10
CA ILE A 14 -18.13 -0.86 -1.94
C ILE A 14 -17.25 0.12 -1.16
N ILE A 15 -17.65 0.46 0.07
CA ILE A 15 -16.89 1.38 0.94
C ILE A 15 -15.51 0.80 1.23
N TRP A 16 -15.41 -0.49 1.57
CA TRP A 16 -14.15 -1.18 1.84
C TRP A 16 -13.19 -1.15 0.65
N ILE A 17 -13.68 -1.48 -0.56
CA ILE A 17 -12.88 -1.48 -1.78
C ILE A 17 -12.35 -0.08 -2.08
N ALA A 18 -13.23 0.93 -2.03
CA ALA A 18 -12.90 2.30 -2.36
C ALA A 18 -12.00 3.01 -1.33
N SER A 19 -11.92 2.49 -0.10
CA SER A 19 -11.13 3.10 0.98
C SER A 19 -9.96 2.21 1.38
N ALA A 20 -10.13 1.37 2.41
CA ALA A 20 -9.07 0.64 3.07
C ALA A 20 -8.35 -0.36 2.14
N LEU A 21 -9.06 -1.06 1.25
CA LEU A 21 -8.41 -1.96 0.30
C LEU A 21 -7.50 -1.19 -0.66
N HIS A 22 -8.03 -0.13 -1.28
CA HIS A 22 -7.27 0.71 -2.18
C HIS A 22 -6.05 1.31 -1.46
N ALA A 23 -6.23 1.87 -0.27
CA ALA A 23 -5.13 2.45 0.52
C ALA A 23 -4.02 1.43 0.80
N ALA A 24 -4.39 0.21 1.21
CA ALA A 24 -3.44 -0.85 1.54
C ALA A 24 -2.58 -1.32 0.35
N VAL A 25 -3.09 -1.22 -0.88
CA VAL A 25 -2.37 -1.63 -2.10
C VAL A 25 -1.77 -0.46 -2.88
N ASN A 26 -2.18 0.78 -2.61
CA ASN A 26 -1.77 1.97 -3.35
C ASN A 26 -0.62 2.72 -2.67
N PHE A 27 -0.79 3.18 -1.43
CA PHE A 27 0.14 4.14 -0.81
C PHE A 27 1.48 3.51 -0.39
N GLY A 28 1.57 2.19 -0.42
CA GLY A 28 2.82 1.45 -0.21
C GLY A 28 3.72 1.35 -1.45
N GLN A 29 3.25 1.77 -2.64
CA GLN A 29 4.02 1.55 -3.87
C GLN A 29 5.39 2.21 -3.81
N TYR A 30 5.49 3.52 -3.61
CA TYR A 30 6.78 4.21 -3.50
C TYR A 30 7.57 3.80 -2.26
N PRO A 31 7.01 3.76 -1.03
CA PRO A 31 7.74 3.35 0.16
C PRO A 31 8.44 1.99 0.05
N TYR A 32 7.83 1.03 -0.65
CA TYR A 32 8.43 -0.30 -0.84
C TYR A 32 9.18 -0.48 -2.16
N ALA A 33 8.81 0.21 -3.24
CA ALA A 33 9.36 -0.03 -4.57
C ALA A 33 10.31 1.07 -5.09
N TYR A 34 10.52 2.17 -4.35
CA TYR A 34 11.52 3.19 -4.69
C TYR A 34 12.92 2.56 -4.88
N PHE A 35 13.33 1.71 -3.94
CA PHE A 35 14.50 0.86 -4.15
C PHE A 35 14.12 -0.31 -5.07
N HIS A 36 14.21 -0.07 -6.37
CA HIS A 36 13.70 -0.98 -7.41
C HIS A 36 14.15 -2.45 -7.31
N PRO A 37 15.39 -2.78 -6.88
CA PRO A 37 15.78 -4.17 -6.60
C PRO A 37 14.83 -4.94 -5.67
N ASN A 38 14.13 -4.25 -4.76
CA ASN A 38 13.14 -4.85 -3.87
C ASN A 38 11.84 -5.27 -4.58
N ARG A 39 11.47 -4.60 -5.69
CA ARG A 39 10.21 -4.78 -6.42
C ARG A 39 10.42 -4.67 -7.94
N PRO A 40 11.22 -5.55 -8.56
CA PRO A 40 11.45 -5.51 -10.00
C PRO A 40 10.16 -5.80 -10.77
N THR A 41 9.87 -4.99 -11.79
CA THR A 41 8.64 -5.08 -12.60
C THR A 41 8.78 -5.94 -13.84
N VAL A 42 10.02 -6.22 -14.27
CA VAL A 42 10.35 -7.00 -15.46
C VAL A 42 11.57 -7.87 -15.16
N SER A 43 11.59 -9.09 -15.71
CA SER A 43 12.79 -9.91 -15.86
C SER A 43 13.12 -10.07 -17.35
N ARG A 44 14.39 -9.87 -17.72
CA ARG A 44 14.87 -9.77 -19.11
C ARG A 44 15.62 -10.99 -19.61
N ARG A 45 16.05 -11.89 -18.72
CA ARG A 45 16.76 -13.11 -19.08
C ARG A 45 16.45 -14.24 -18.09
N PHE A 46 16.57 -15.47 -18.57
CA PHE A 46 16.47 -16.66 -17.73
C PHE A 46 17.72 -16.85 -16.87
N MET A 47 17.64 -17.81 -15.94
CA MET A 47 18.83 -18.27 -15.21
C MET A 47 19.87 -18.77 -16.21
N PRO A 48 21.14 -18.31 -16.13
CA PRO A 48 22.17 -18.78 -17.04
C PRO A 48 22.52 -20.25 -16.76
N GLU A 49 22.79 -21.01 -17.80
CA GLU A 49 23.24 -22.40 -17.70
C GLU A 49 24.72 -22.48 -17.30
N PRO A 50 25.17 -23.54 -16.60
CA PRO A 50 26.58 -23.78 -16.33
C PRO A 50 27.44 -23.67 -17.59
N SER A 51 28.69 -23.22 -17.42
CA SER A 51 29.66 -23.02 -18.50
C SER A 51 29.34 -21.90 -19.51
N THR A 52 28.31 -21.09 -19.30
CA THR A 52 28.06 -19.86 -20.09
C THR A 52 28.81 -18.65 -19.56
N THR A 53 28.98 -17.62 -20.39
CA THR A 53 29.57 -16.33 -20.00
C THR A 53 28.78 -15.62 -18.91
N GLU A 54 27.46 -15.73 -18.96
CA GLU A 54 26.51 -15.16 -18.01
C GLU A 54 26.57 -15.90 -16.66
N TYR A 55 26.81 -17.21 -16.67
CA TYR A 55 27.03 -17.97 -15.44
C TYR A 55 28.35 -17.59 -14.77
N ALA A 56 29.41 -17.36 -15.57
CA ALA A 56 30.67 -16.82 -15.07
C ALA A 56 30.51 -15.39 -14.51
N GLU A 57 29.69 -14.53 -15.16
CA GLU A 57 29.31 -13.21 -14.63
C GLU A 57 28.60 -13.32 -13.29
N LEU A 58 27.57 -14.18 -13.18
CA LEU A 58 26.82 -14.39 -11.95
C LEU A 58 27.74 -14.84 -10.80
N THR A 59 28.65 -15.77 -11.07
CA THR A 59 29.62 -16.28 -10.08
C THR A 59 30.59 -15.19 -9.63
N LYS A 60 30.99 -14.30 -10.55
CA LYS A 60 31.96 -13.24 -10.28
C LYS A 60 31.34 -11.99 -9.65
N ASN A 61 30.12 -11.62 -10.07
CA ASN A 61 29.42 -10.43 -9.64
C ASN A 61 27.89 -10.63 -9.74
N ALA A 62 27.31 -11.14 -8.65
CA ALA A 62 25.88 -11.40 -8.55
C ALA A 62 25.02 -10.13 -8.67
N ASP A 63 25.49 -9.00 -8.17
CA ASP A 63 24.76 -7.73 -8.23
C ASP A 63 24.63 -7.23 -9.67
N LEU A 64 25.72 -7.25 -10.44
CA LEU A 64 25.69 -6.92 -11.86
C LEU A 64 24.78 -7.89 -12.61
N ALA A 65 24.87 -9.17 -12.29
CA ALA A 65 24.04 -10.17 -12.93
C ALA A 65 22.54 -9.95 -12.63
N PHE A 66 22.20 -9.61 -11.39
CA PHE A 66 20.85 -9.27 -10.96
C PHE A 66 20.33 -8.01 -11.68
N LEU A 67 21.12 -6.93 -11.71
CA LEU A 67 20.76 -5.68 -12.39
C LEU A 67 20.56 -5.85 -13.90
N LYS A 68 21.34 -6.73 -14.55
CA LYS A 68 21.14 -7.10 -15.95
C LYS A 68 19.89 -7.94 -16.19
N THR A 69 19.42 -8.66 -15.17
CA THR A 69 18.19 -9.47 -15.24
C THR A 69 16.94 -8.63 -15.01
N ILE A 70 16.92 -7.75 -14.02
CA ILE A 70 15.72 -6.95 -13.71
C ILE A 70 15.52 -5.77 -14.66
N THR A 71 14.45 -5.01 -14.45
CA THR A 71 14.05 -3.83 -15.24
C THR A 71 15.23 -2.91 -15.60
N PRO A 72 15.37 -2.48 -16.87
CA PRO A 72 16.41 -1.54 -17.30
C PRO A 72 16.30 -0.18 -16.61
N GLN A 73 17.45 0.49 -16.46
CA GLN A 73 17.56 1.78 -15.77
C GLN A 73 16.54 2.83 -16.20
N LEU A 74 16.34 3.05 -17.51
CA LEU A 74 15.40 4.07 -18.00
C LEU A 74 13.96 3.76 -17.59
N GLN A 75 13.55 2.49 -17.71
CA GLN A 75 12.21 2.06 -17.30
C GLN A 75 12.04 2.12 -15.78
N THR A 76 13.09 1.81 -15.02
CA THR A 76 13.11 1.98 -13.56
C THR A 76 12.88 3.44 -13.16
N MET A 77 13.58 4.38 -13.79
CA MET A 77 13.40 5.81 -13.50
C MET A 77 11.96 6.28 -13.78
N LEU A 78 11.40 5.89 -14.93
CA LEU A 78 10.01 6.21 -15.28
C LEU A 78 9.03 5.56 -14.29
N GLY A 79 9.25 4.30 -13.94
CA GLY A 79 8.42 3.57 -12.99
C GLY A 79 8.42 4.22 -11.61
N ILE A 80 9.60 4.59 -11.09
CA ILE A 80 9.74 5.28 -9.80
C ILE A 80 8.97 6.59 -9.79
N ALA A 81 9.09 7.43 -10.83
CA ALA A 81 8.37 8.70 -10.92
C ALA A 81 6.84 8.52 -10.90
N ILE A 82 6.34 7.46 -11.55
CA ILE A 82 4.91 7.14 -11.56
C ILE A 82 4.46 6.73 -10.15
N ILE A 83 5.13 5.76 -9.52
CA ILE A 83 4.70 5.27 -8.21
C ILE A 83 4.87 6.31 -7.11
N GLU A 84 5.82 7.25 -7.26
CA GLU A 84 5.95 8.43 -6.39
C GLU A 84 4.67 9.23 -6.39
N THR A 85 4.23 9.62 -7.60
CA THR A 85 3.00 10.39 -7.80
C THR A 85 1.78 9.65 -7.25
N LEU A 86 1.66 8.35 -7.49
CA LEU A 86 0.53 7.54 -7.03
C LEU A 86 0.52 7.30 -5.52
N SER A 87 1.65 7.46 -4.83
CA SER A 87 1.76 7.24 -3.38
C SER A 87 1.59 8.51 -2.56
N MET A 88 1.40 9.66 -3.21
CA MET A 88 1.18 10.93 -2.52
C MET A 88 -0.28 11.11 -2.14
N HIS A 89 -0.52 11.74 -1.00
CA HIS A 89 -1.83 12.27 -0.63
C HIS A 89 -1.91 13.74 -1.05
N LEU A 90 -3.04 14.12 -1.64
CA LEU A 90 -3.32 15.51 -1.94
C LEU A 90 -3.65 16.29 -0.67
N THR A 91 -3.39 17.59 -0.67
CA THR A 91 -3.64 18.46 0.49
C THR A 91 -5.12 18.64 0.80
N ASP A 92 -5.98 18.43 -0.19
CA ASP A 92 -7.44 18.51 -0.14
C ASP A 92 -8.12 17.12 -0.08
N GLU A 93 -7.36 16.07 0.23
CA GLU A 93 -7.89 14.71 0.37
C GLU A 93 -8.94 14.60 1.49
N ILE A 94 -9.97 13.79 1.25
CA ILE A 94 -11.03 13.51 2.22
C ILE A 94 -10.87 12.08 2.71
N TYR A 95 -10.39 11.92 3.93
CA TYR A 95 -10.10 10.61 4.50
C TYR A 95 -11.38 9.88 4.95
N LEU A 96 -11.26 8.57 5.15
CA LEU A 96 -12.35 7.76 5.69
C LEU A 96 -12.80 8.33 7.05
N GLY A 97 -14.11 8.52 7.23
CA GLY A 97 -14.67 9.18 8.41
C GLY A 97 -14.75 10.71 8.31
N GLN A 98 -14.35 11.29 7.18
CA GLN A 98 -14.52 12.71 6.87
C GLN A 98 -15.50 12.93 5.71
N ARG A 99 -16.02 14.16 5.60
CA ARG A 99 -16.87 14.65 4.51
C ARG A 99 -16.48 16.07 4.14
N ASP A 100 -16.72 16.44 2.88
CA ASP A 100 -16.52 17.78 2.32
C ASP A 100 -17.45 18.84 2.92
N SER A 101 -18.63 18.43 3.40
CA SER A 101 -19.62 19.30 4.03
C SER A 101 -20.14 18.70 5.33
N LEU A 102 -20.29 19.53 6.37
CA LEU A 102 -20.89 19.13 7.64
C LEU A 102 -22.41 18.90 7.55
N ASN A 103 -23.07 19.52 6.55
CA ASN A 103 -24.52 19.48 6.38
C ASN A 103 -24.91 18.67 5.13
N TRP A 104 -24.19 17.57 4.88
CA TRP A 104 -24.48 16.67 3.75
C TRP A 104 -25.86 16.01 3.84
N THR A 105 -26.50 16.07 5.02
CA THR A 105 -27.91 15.76 5.26
C THR A 105 -28.47 16.69 6.33
N ALA A 106 -29.80 16.88 6.34
CA ALA A 106 -30.52 17.60 7.39
C ALA A 106 -30.92 16.69 8.57
N ASP A 107 -30.75 15.36 8.44
CA ASP A 107 -31.17 14.41 9.46
C ASP A 107 -30.12 14.24 10.57
N ASP A 108 -30.52 14.42 11.83
CA ASP A 108 -29.60 14.29 12.98
C ASP A 108 -29.06 12.87 13.17
N LYS A 109 -29.87 11.84 12.88
CA LYS A 109 -29.50 10.44 13.14
C LYS A 109 -28.29 9.98 12.32
N PRO A 110 -28.24 10.16 10.98
CA PRO A 110 -27.04 9.84 10.21
C PRO A 110 -25.81 10.69 10.59
N LEU A 111 -26.00 11.95 10.98
CA LEU A 111 -24.89 12.81 11.41
C LEU A 111 -24.23 12.28 12.69
N GLU A 112 -25.02 11.93 13.71
CA GLU A 112 -24.50 11.33 14.95
C GLU A 112 -23.90 9.94 14.71
N ALA A 113 -24.49 9.12 13.83
CA ALA A 113 -23.92 7.82 13.44
C ALA A 113 -22.55 7.98 12.75
N PHE A 114 -22.41 8.96 11.85
CA PHE A 114 -21.15 9.25 11.17
C PHE A 114 -20.08 9.76 12.13
N LYS A 115 -20.45 10.58 13.11
CA LYS A 115 -19.56 10.99 14.20
C LYS A 115 -19.09 9.80 15.05
N GLY A 116 -19.98 8.85 15.33
CA GLY A 116 -19.63 7.59 16.00
C GLY A 116 -18.66 6.72 15.19
N PHE A 117 -18.83 6.70 13.87
CA PHE A 117 -17.90 6.03 12.95
C PHE A 117 -16.50 6.67 13.00
N GLY A 118 -16.38 8.00 12.94
CA GLY A 118 -15.10 8.70 13.07
C GLY A 118 -14.37 8.38 14.38
N LYS A 119 -15.07 8.42 15.52
CA LYS A 119 -14.50 8.00 16.82
C LYS A 119 -14.01 6.55 16.84
N SER A 120 -14.70 5.66 16.13
CA SER A 120 -14.29 4.26 16.03
C SER A 120 -12.99 4.12 15.24
N LEU A 121 -12.80 4.92 14.19
CA LEU A 121 -11.55 4.97 13.42
C LEU A 121 -10.38 5.48 14.28
N GLU A 122 -10.58 6.53 15.08
CA GLU A 122 -9.55 7.03 16.01
C GLU A 122 -9.11 5.94 17.02
N LEU A 123 -10.05 5.13 17.51
CA LEU A 123 -9.72 4.00 18.40
C LEU A 123 -8.91 2.92 17.67
N ILE A 124 -9.22 2.65 16.40
CA ILE A 124 -8.48 1.71 15.56
C ILE A 124 -7.06 2.22 15.29
N GLU A 125 -6.89 3.50 14.93
CA GLU A 125 -5.59 4.12 14.72
C GLU A 125 -4.70 3.97 15.97
N ASN A 126 -5.24 4.29 17.15
CA ASN A 126 -4.53 4.12 18.41
C ASN A 126 -4.12 2.66 18.68
N ASN A 127 -4.95 1.70 18.28
CA ASN A 127 -4.62 0.28 18.36
C ASN A 127 -3.47 -0.08 17.40
N ILE A 128 -3.50 0.42 16.17
CA ILE A 128 -2.46 0.21 15.15
C ILE A 128 -1.12 0.76 15.63
N ILE A 129 -1.10 1.99 16.17
CA ILE A 129 0.09 2.61 16.77
C ILE A 129 0.64 1.74 17.90
N ARG A 130 -0.22 1.27 18.80
CA ARG A 130 0.19 0.38 19.91
C ARG A 130 0.81 -0.91 19.39
N ARG A 131 0.21 -1.53 18.37
CA ARG A 131 0.72 -2.77 17.75
C ARG A 131 2.06 -2.54 17.05
N ASN A 132 2.24 -1.42 16.36
CA ASN A 132 3.52 -1.06 15.73
C ASN A 132 4.66 -0.88 16.76
N ASN A 133 4.32 -0.46 17.97
CA ASN A 133 5.28 -0.28 19.07
C ASN A 133 5.52 -1.56 19.91
N ASP A 134 4.74 -2.63 19.70
CA ASP A 134 4.94 -3.89 20.41
C ASP A 134 6.10 -4.69 19.79
N LYS A 135 7.22 -4.77 20.51
CA LYS A 135 8.43 -5.51 20.10
C LYS A 135 8.20 -7.01 19.88
N LYS A 136 7.09 -7.58 20.39
CA LYS A 136 6.72 -8.97 20.12
C LYS A 136 6.16 -9.13 18.70
N LEU A 137 5.60 -8.07 18.11
CA LEU A 137 4.98 -8.06 16.78
C LEU A 137 5.99 -7.67 15.69
N LYS A 138 7.10 -8.41 15.61
CA LYS A 138 8.24 -8.11 14.72
C LYS A 138 7.87 -7.92 13.25
N ASN A 139 6.90 -8.69 12.74
CA ASN A 139 6.43 -8.61 11.36
C ASN A 139 5.80 -7.26 10.98
N ARG A 140 5.56 -6.38 11.95
CA ARG A 140 5.04 -5.04 11.70
C ARG A 140 6.12 -4.02 11.36
N THR A 141 7.39 -4.31 11.64
CA THR A 141 8.47 -3.31 11.57
C THR A 141 9.81 -3.89 11.10
N GLU A 142 10.17 -5.10 11.52
CA GLU A 142 11.45 -5.76 11.20
C GLU A 142 11.41 -6.48 9.84
N PRO A 143 12.55 -6.65 9.15
CA PRO A 143 13.90 -6.23 9.54
C PRO A 143 14.28 -4.81 9.08
N VAL A 144 13.47 -4.19 8.23
CA VAL A 144 13.81 -2.89 7.58
C VAL A 144 13.47 -1.67 8.43
N ASN A 145 12.99 -1.88 9.66
CA ASN A 145 12.56 -0.83 10.59
C ASN A 145 11.50 0.13 10.02
N LEU A 146 10.52 -0.44 9.29
CA LEU A 146 9.42 0.29 8.67
C LEU A 146 8.08 -0.18 9.28
N PRO A 147 7.50 0.57 10.23
CA PRO A 147 6.21 0.23 10.82
C PRO A 147 5.08 0.17 9.79
N TYR A 148 4.19 -0.82 9.91
CA TYR A 148 3.05 -0.96 9.01
C TYR A 148 1.94 0.06 9.35
N THR A 149 1.84 1.12 8.54
CA THR A 149 0.91 2.26 8.71
C THR A 149 0.07 2.55 7.46
N LEU A 150 -0.12 1.57 6.58
CA LEU A 150 -0.93 1.74 5.35
C LEU A 150 -2.45 1.67 5.57
N LEU A 151 -2.88 1.39 6.80
CA LEU A 151 -4.27 1.25 7.24
C LEU A 151 -4.51 2.08 8.49
#